data_AF-A0A396SF02-F1
#
_entry.id   AF-A0A396SF02-F1
#
_cell.length_a   1.000
_cell.length_b   1.000
_cell.length_c   1.000
_cell.angle_alpha   90.00
_cell.angle_beta   90.00
_cell.angle_gamma   90.00
#
_symmetry.space_group_name_H-M   'P 1'
#
loop_
_entity.id
_entity.type
_entity.pdbx_description
1 polymer ?
#
loop_
_entity_poly.entity_id
_entity_poly.type
_entity_poly.pdbx_seq_one_letter_code
_entity_poly.pdbx_strand_id
1 'polypeptide(L)' 'MQEFKVTYFFDENHYVRRFIHMESQEAAVELIQKERDQYTSFTDSRGIYHELHTKNVRVIQISAYYRNKI' A
#
# COMPACT_ATOMS: atom_id res chain seq x y z
N MET A 1 14.10 3.37 9.25
CA MET A 1 12.92 2.71 8.64
C MET A 1 11.65 2.91 9.47
N GLN A 2 10.64 3.50 8.84
CA GLN A 2 9.29 3.70 9.36
C GLN A 2 8.29 2.84 8.58
N GLU A 3 7.22 2.40 9.23
CA GLU A 3 6.15 1.65 8.58
C GLU A 3 5.13 2.63 7.96
N PHE A 4 4.75 2.38 6.71
CA PHE A 4 3.73 3.13 5.99
C PHE A 4 2.61 2.19 5.57
N LYS A 5 1.38 2.64 5.80
CA LYS A 5 0.17 1.97 5.33
C LYS A 5 -0.23 2.56 3.98
N VAL A 6 -0.26 1.71 2.97
CA VAL A 6 -0.75 2.01 1.63
C VAL A 6 -2.15 1.43 1.48
N THR A 7 -3.12 2.23 1.06
CA THR A 7 -4.49 1.79 0.78
C THR A 7 -4.81 2.03 -0.69
N TYR A 8 -5.15 0.97 -1.40
CA TYR A 8 -5.59 0.99 -2.80
C TYR A 8 -7.12 0.88 -2.83
N PHE A 9 -7.80 1.90 -3.33
CA PHE A 9 -9.25 1.91 -3.48
C PHE A 9 -9.66 1.61 -4.93
N PHE A 10 -10.47 0.58 -5.12
CA PHE A 10 -11.04 0.23 -6.43
C PHE A 10 -12.43 0.84 -6.61
N ASP A 11 -13.20 0.93 -5.52
CA ASP A 11 -14.45 1.67 -5.39
C ASP A 11 -14.70 2.03 -3.92
N GLU A 12 -15.93 2.45 -3.58
CA GLU A 12 -16.31 2.87 -2.22
C GLU A 12 -16.23 1.75 -1.17
N ASN A 13 -16.47 0.50 -1.58
CA ASN A 13 -16.56 -0.66 -0.68
C ASN A 13 -15.37 -1.62 -0.84
N HIS A 14 -14.61 -1.53 -1.92
CA HIS A 14 -13.49 -2.42 -2.22
C HIS A 14 -12.16 -1.69 -2.12
N TYR A 15 -11.38 -2.03 -1.10
CA TYR A 15 -10.02 -1.57 -0.94
C TYR A 15 -9.10 -2.68 -0.43
N VAL A 16 -7.82 -2.52 -0.73
CA VAL A 16 -6.75 -3.42 -0.31
C VAL A 16 -5.67 -2.63 0.41
N ARG A 17 -5.09 -3.19 1.47
CA ARG A 17 -4.07 -2.52 2.30
C ARG A 17 -2.75 -3.27 2.26
N ARG A 18 -1.67 -2.55 2.00
CA ARG A 18 -0.29 -3.04 2.05
C ARG A 18 0.50 -2.23 3.07
N PHE A 19 1.35 -2.90 3.82
CA PHE A 19 2.31 -2.24 4.72
C PHE A 19 3.70 -2.31 4.08
N ILE A 20 4.38 -1.17 4.01
CA ILE A 20 5.74 -1.05 3.48
C ILE A 20 6.64 -0.38 4.50
N HIS A 21 7.92 -0.74 4.51
CA HIS A 21 8.92 -0.14 5.38
C HIS A 21 9.87 0.72 4.55
N MET A 22 9.89 2.02 4.80
CA MET A 22 10.68 2.99 4.02
C MET A 22 11.37 4.00 4.94
N GLU A 23 12.37 4.70 4.43
CA GLU A 23 13.09 5.73 5.22
C GLU A 23 12.32 7.04 5.36
N SER A 24 11.43 7.36 4.42
CA SER A 24 10.60 8.57 4.46
C SER A 24 9.29 8.41 3.68
N GLN A 25 8.37 9.37 3.85
CA GLN A 25 7.12 9.45 3.09
C GLN A 25 7.40 9.64 1.59
N GLU A 26 8.40 10.44 1.24
CA GLU A 26 8.79 10.70 -0.15
C GLU A 26 9.30 9.43 -0.82
N ALA A 27 10.14 8.65 -0.13
CA ALA A 27 10.61 7.36 -0.63
C ALA A 27 9.46 6.36 -0.80
N ALA A 28 8.49 6.36 0.12
CA ALA A 28 7.27 5.56 -0.01
C ALA A 28 6.42 5.97 -1.21
N VAL A 29 6.26 7.27 -1.48
CA VAL A 29 5.55 7.78 -2.66
C VAL A 29 6.28 7.40 -3.94
N GLU A 30 7.60 7.54 -3.99
CA GLU A 30 8.41 7.20 -5.16
C GLU A 30 8.28 5.70 -5.50
N LEU A 31 8.32 4.82 -4.50
CA LEU A 31 8.10 3.39 -4.69
C LEU A 31 6.74 3.14 -5.36
N ILE A 32 5.67 3.72 -4.81
CA ILE A 32 4.31 3.51 -5.33
C ILE A 32 4.13 4.12 -6.74
N GLN A 33 4.82 5.21 -7.05
CA GLN A 33 4.84 5.77 -8.41
C GLN A 33 5.52 4.83 -9.41
N LYS A 34 6.64 4.20 -9.04
CA LYS A 34 7.33 3.21 -9.87
C LYS A 34 6.49 1.95 -10.10
N GLU A 35 5.61 1.62 -9.17
CA GLU A 35 4.67 0.50 -9.29
C GLU A 35 3.39 0.82 -10.10
N ARG A 36 3.26 2.03 -10.67
CA ARG A 36 2.08 2.38 -11.47
C ARG A 36 2.03 1.62 -12.80
N ASP A 37 0.81 1.29 -13.20
CA ASP A 37 0.48 0.58 -14.45
C ASP A 37 1.12 -0.81 -14.58
N GLN A 38 1.35 -1.49 -13.46
CA GLN A 38 1.87 -2.86 -13.41
C GLN A 38 1.18 -3.68 -12.32
N TYR A 39 1.46 -4.99 -12.27
CA TYR A 39 1.05 -5.84 -11.17
C TYR A 39 1.89 -5.57 -9.93
N THR A 40 1.23 -5.50 -8.78
CA THR A 40 1.86 -5.54 -7.47
C THR A 40 1.27 -6.70 -6.68
N SER A 41 2.12 -7.43 -5.98
CA SER A 41 1.70 -8.55 -5.13
C SER A 41 2.37 -8.51 -3.78
N PHE A 42 1.63 -8.95 -2.76
CA PHE A 42 2.10 -8.98 -1.38
C PHE A 42 1.27 -9.94 -0.55
N THR A 43 1.82 -10.39 0.58
CA THR A 43 1.09 -11.20 1.55
C THR A 43 0.79 -10.36 2.79
N ASP A 44 -0.46 -10.35 3.24
CA ASP A 44 -0.86 -9.60 4.43
C ASP A 44 -0.46 -10.32 5.73
N SER A 45 -0.68 -9.67 6.88
CA SER A 45 -0.37 -10.24 8.19
C SER A 45 -1.22 -11.46 8.57
N ARG A 46 -2.29 -11.76 7.83
CA ARG A 46 -3.12 -12.96 7.99
C ARG A 46 -2.67 -14.10 7.06
N GLY A 47 -1.61 -13.90 6.29
CA GLY A 47 -1.10 -14.88 5.33
C GLY A 47 -1.89 -14.93 4.01
N ILE A 48 -2.71 -13.92 3.72
CA ILE A 48 -3.50 -13.88 2.49
C ILE A 48 -2.65 -13.24 1.38
N TYR A 49 -2.51 -13.94 0.25
CA TYR A 49 -1.88 -13.41 -0.96
C TYR A 49 -2.81 -12.43 -1.67
N HIS A 50 -2.30 -11.25 -1.98
CA HIS A 50 -2.96 -10.23 -2.78
C HIS A 50 -2.13 -9.99 -4.03
N GLU A 51 -2.81 -9.91 -5.17
CA GLU A 51 -2.23 -9.48 -6.43
C GLU A 51 -3.24 -8.56 -7.13
N LEU A 52 -2.75 -7.42 -7.59
CA LEU A 52 -3.60 -6.44 -8.28
C LEU A 52 -2.82 -5.67 -9.33
N HIS A 53 -3.52 -5.28 -10.40
CA HIS A 53 -2.99 -4.37 -11.40
C HIS A 53 -3.27 -2.92 -10.98
N THR A 54 -2.23 -2.12 -10.80
CA THR A 54 -2.35 -0.77 -10.21
C THR A 54 -3.11 0.22 -11.09
N LYS A 55 -3.21 -0.03 -12.41
CA LYS A 55 -4.06 0.74 -13.34
C LYS A 55 -5.54 0.80 -12.94
N ASN A 56 -6.05 -0.23 -12.27
CA ASN A 56 -7.46 -0.32 -11.89
C ASN A 56 -7.75 0.38 -10.55
N VAL A 57 -6.72 0.91 -9.89
CA VAL A 57 -6.85 1.63 -8.62
C VAL A 57 -7.27 3.08 -8.90
N ARG A 58 -8.35 3.51 -8.27
CA ARG A 58 -8.87 4.89 -8.41
C ARG A 58 -8.12 5.87 -7.50
N VAL A 59 -7.86 5.46 -6.26
CA VAL A 59 -7.22 6.29 -5.25
C VAL A 59 -6.15 5.47 -4.52
N ILE A 60 -4.97 6.08 -4.34
CA ILE A 60 -3.90 5.53 -3.51
C ILE A 60 -3.65 6.49 -2.36
N GLN A 61 -3.77 5.99 -1.14
CA GLN A 61 -3.44 6.74 0.08
C GLN A 61 -2.21 6.13 0.74
N ILE A 62 -1.26 6.96 1.16
CA ILE A 62 -0.05 6.54 1.89
C ILE A 62 0.01 7.36 3.17
N SER A 63 0.06 6.68 4.32
CA SER A 63 0.17 7.32 5.63
C SER A 63 1.21 6.61 6.49
N ALA A 64 2.04 7.38 7.18
CA ALA A 64 2.82 6.88 8.31
C ALA A 64 1.94 6.07 9.27
N TYR A 65 2.36 4.86 9.58
CA TYR A 65 1.64 3.96 10.46
C TYR A 65 2.34 3.89 11.81
N TYR A 66 1.66 4.41 12.83
CA TYR A 66 2.09 4.30 14.22
C TYR A 66 1.28 3.19 14.86
N ARG A 67 1.92 2.05 15.11
CA ARG A 67 1.29 0.97 15.87
C ARG A 67 1.16 1.47 17.31
N ASN A 68 -0.02 1.95 17.70
CA ASN A 68 -0.30 2.22 19.10
C ASN A 68 -0.08 0.92 19.87
N LYS A 69 1.00 0.86 20.65
CA LYS A 69 1.16 -0.16 21.68
C LYS A 69 0.18 0.21 22.78
N ILE A 70 -0.97 -0.47 22.79
CA ILE A 70 -1.80 -0.59 23.99
C ILE A 70 -1.09 -1.57 24.91
#